data_AF-A0A959BYH1-F1
#
_entry.id   AF-A0A959BYH1-F1
#
_cell.length_a   1.000
_cell.length_b   1.000
_cell.length_c   1.000
_cell.angle_alpha   90.00
_cell.angle_beta   90.00
_cell.angle_gamma   90.00
#
_symmetry.space_group_name_H-M   'P 1'
#
loop_
_entity.id
_entity.type
_entity.pdbx_description
1 polymer ?
#
loop_
_entity_poly.entity_id
_entity_poly.type
_entity_poly.pdbx_seq_one_letter_code
_entity_poly.pdbx_strand_id
1 'polypeptide(L)'
;DMKSDFDERGRVYFPGIDFTRFTNADKLAIEADIKKDFDEAYKGIVQLPKGARLGVYLAYIYYLNLFQKIRNAPASRVTEKRIRVPNSRKLYLLFSSALRNSLNLL
;
A
#
# COMPACT_ATOMS: atom_id res chain seq x y z
N ASP A 1 8.94 -4.07 -3.85
CA ASP A 1 10.36 -3.79 -4.15
C ASP A 1 11.32 -4.69 -3.36
N MET A 2 10.80 -5.67 -2.61
CA MET A 2 11.59 -6.59 -1.79
C MET A 2 12.75 -7.26 -2.53
N LYS A 3 12.55 -7.76 -3.76
CA LYS A 3 13.63 -8.37 -4.55
C LYS A 3 14.83 -7.46 -4.73
N SER A 4 14.61 -6.29 -5.34
CA SER A 4 15.67 -5.33 -5.63
C SER A 4 16.27 -4.76 -4.36
N ASP A 5 15.46 -4.61 -3.29
CA ASP A 5 15.97 -4.11 -2.01
C ASP A 5 16.90 -5.12 -1.36
N PHE A 6 16.57 -6.41 -1.38
CA PHE A 6 17.39 -7.47 -0.80
C PHE A 6 18.59 -7.83 -1.70
N ASP A 7 18.35 -8.24 -2.95
CA ASP A 7 19.36 -8.79 -3.85
C ASP A 7 20.35 -7.74 -4.36
N GLU A 8 19.86 -6.56 -4.75
CA GLU A 8 20.69 -5.55 -5.41
C GLU A 8 21.26 -4.52 -4.43
N ARG A 9 20.58 -4.31 -3.29
CA ARG A 9 20.85 -3.18 -2.40
C ARG A 9 21.13 -3.59 -0.95
N GLY A 10 21.02 -4.87 -0.60
CA GLY A 10 21.31 -5.39 0.74
C GLY A 10 20.44 -4.79 1.86
N ARG A 11 19.24 -4.30 1.55
CA ARG A 11 18.34 -3.63 2.49
C ARG A 11 17.24 -4.54 3.00
N VAL A 12 16.98 -4.42 4.30
CA VAL A 12 15.92 -5.13 5.02
C VAL A 12 15.14 -4.12 5.86
N TYR A 13 13.81 -4.13 5.72
CA TYR A 13 12.91 -3.13 6.34
C TYR A 13 12.03 -3.67 7.47
N PHE A 14 11.92 -4.99 7.60
CA PHE A 14 11.08 -5.63 8.63
C PHE A 14 11.99 -6.31 9.66
N PRO A 15 12.22 -5.67 10.82
CA PRO A 15 13.05 -6.24 11.88
C PRO A 15 12.52 -7.62 12.31
N GLY A 16 13.41 -8.57 12.53
CA GLY A 16 13.05 -9.92 12.98
C GLY A 16 12.51 -10.87 11.91
N ILE A 17 12.47 -10.44 10.63
CA ILE A 17 12.06 -11.29 9.50
C ILE A 17 13.30 -11.77 8.73
N ASP A 18 13.43 -13.08 8.56
CA ASP A 18 14.45 -13.68 7.71
C ASP A 18 13.95 -13.75 6.25
N PHE A 19 14.50 -12.88 5.40
CA PHE A 19 14.12 -12.81 3.99
C PHE A 19 14.62 -13.98 3.15
N THR A 20 15.65 -14.70 3.61
CA THR A 20 16.12 -15.93 2.94
C THR A 20 15.12 -17.08 3.11
N ARG A 21 14.26 -16.99 4.14
CA ARG A 21 13.22 -17.96 4.46
C ARG A 21 11.84 -17.32 4.58
N PHE A 22 11.56 -16.29 3.77
CA PHE A 22 10.32 -15.53 3.87
C PHE A 22 9.07 -16.40 3.69
N THR A 23 8.27 -16.52 4.76
CA THR A 23 7.09 -17.39 4.77
C THR A 23 5.78 -16.62 4.59
N ASN A 24 4.68 -17.36 4.39
CA ASN A 24 3.34 -16.76 4.42
C ASN A 24 2.96 -16.24 5.82
N ALA A 25 3.51 -16.80 6.90
CA ALA A 25 3.26 -16.30 8.26
C ALA A 25 3.92 -14.93 8.46
N ASP A 26 5.17 -14.77 8.01
CA ASP A 26 5.88 -13.49 8.02
C ASP A 26 5.14 -12.43 7.20
N LYS A 27 4.67 -12.82 6.00
CA LYS A 27 3.84 -11.96 5.16
C LYS A 27 2.57 -11.51 5.88
N LEU A 28 1.85 -12.41 6.56
CA LEU A 28 0.63 -12.07 7.29
C LEU A 28 0.90 -11.11 8.45
N ALA A 29 1.99 -11.30 9.18
CA ALA A 29 2.39 -10.40 10.27
C ALA A 29 2.66 -8.98 9.75
N ILE A 30 3.44 -8.85 8.66
CA ILE A 30 3.72 -7.57 8.00
C ILE A 30 2.43 -6.93 7.48
N GLU A 31 1.55 -7.71 6.86
CA GLU A 31 0.27 -7.20 6.36
C GLU A 31 -0.63 -6.68 7.47
N ALA A 32 -0.65 -7.33 8.64
CA ALA A 32 -1.43 -6.88 9.78
C ALA A 32 -0.94 -5.51 10.28
N ASP A 33 0.37 -5.30 10.35
CA ASP A 33 0.97 -4.04 10.76
C ASP A 33 0.69 -2.92 9.75
N ILE A 34 0.92 -3.16 8.46
CA ILE A 34 0.60 -2.22 7.38
C ILE A 34 -0.90 -1.86 7.37
N LYS A 35 -1.77 -2.84 7.63
CA LYS A 35 -3.22 -2.59 7.69
C LYS A 35 -3.58 -1.64 8.82
N LYS A 36 -2.95 -1.78 9.99
CA LYS A 36 -3.14 -0.87 11.13
C LYS A 36 -2.72 0.55 10.76
N ASP A 37 -1.60 0.72 10.06
CA ASP A 37 -1.15 2.03 9.57
C ASP A 37 -2.14 2.65 8.58
N PHE A 38 -2.70 1.88 7.65
CA PHE A 38 -3.75 2.38 6.75
C PHE A 38 -5.00 2.83 7.52
N ASP A 39 -5.43 2.05 8.51
CA ASP A 39 -6.61 2.38 9.32
C ASP A 39 -6.40 3.69 10.11
N GLU A 40 -5.20 3.89 10.65
CA GLU A 40 -4.86 5.13 11.36
C GLU A 40 -4.68 6.31 10.42
N ALA A 41 -4.00 6.10 9.28
CA ALA A 41 -3.81 7.14 8.26
C ALA A 41 -5.14 7.68 7.75
N TYR A 42 -6.15 6.82 7.55
CA TYR A 42 -7.47 7.26 7.11
C TYR A 42 -8.11 8.25 8.10
N LYS A 43 -8.03 7.98 9.41
CA LYS A 43 -8.55 8.89 10.44
C LYS A 43 -7.90 10.27 10.37
N GLY A 44 -6.58 10.31 10.14
CA GLY A 44 -5.84 11.55 9.96
C GLY A 44 -6.23 12.30 8.68
N ILE A 45 -6.40 11.57 7.57
CA ILE A 45 -6.75 12.15 6.26
C ILE A 45 -8.10 12.88 6.29
N VAL A 46 -9.10 12.30 6.95
CA VAL A 46 -10.44 12.90 7.09
C VAL A 46 -10.37 14.26 7.82
N GLN A 47 -9.42 14.41 8.74
CA GLN A 47 -9.22 15.63 9.53
C GLN A 47 -8.41 16.72 8.80
N LEU A 48 -7.85 16.42 7.62
CA LEU A 48 -7.05 17.40 6.88
C LEU A 48 -7.89 18.58 6.36
N PRO A 49 -7.28 19.78 6.23
CA PRO A 49 -7.89 20.90 5.50
C PRO A 49 -8.28 20.51 4.07
N LYS A 50 -9.40 21.05 3.59
CA LYS A 50 -9.98 20.69 2.27
C LYS A 50 -8.99 20.82 1.11
N GLY A 51 -8.09 21.81 1.15
CA GLY A 51 -7.09 22.04 0.11
C GLY A 51 -6.04 20.92 -0.03
N ALA A 52 -5.75 20.19 1.04
CA ALA A 52 -4.76 19.12 1.05
C ALA A 52 -5.37 17.71 0.99
N ARG A 53 -6.62 17.56 1.48
CA ARG A 53 -7.27 16.25 1.69
C ARG A 53 -7.30 15.37 0.43
N LEU A 54 -7.67 15.91 -0.72
CA LEU A 54 -7.79 15.13 -1.95
C LEU A 54 -6.47 14.48 -2.37
N GLY A 55 -5.37 15.24 -2.36
CA GLY A 55 -4.06 14.72 -2.77
C GLY A 55 -3.58 13.58 -1.87
N VAL A 56 -3.72 13.75 -0.55
CA VAL A 56 -3.32 12.73 0.43
C VAL A 56 -4.24 11.52 0.37
N TYR A 57 -5.56 11.72 0.26
CA TYR A 57 -6.53 10.64 0.10
C TYR A 57 -6.30 9.84 -1.18
N LEU A 58 -5.96 10.49 -2.29
CA LEU A 58 -5.62 9.81 -3.53
C LEU A 58 -4.40 8.90 -3.37
N ALA A 59 -3.33 9.42 -2.75
CA ALA A 59 -2.14 8.62 -2.46
C ALA A 59 -2.48 7.41 -1.60
N TYR A 60 -3.26 7.63 -0.53
CA TYR A 60 -3.79 6.57 0.33
C TYR A 60 -4.53 5.49 -0.48
N ILE A 61 -5.45 5.87 -1.37
CA ILE A 61 -6.22 4.93 -2.19
C ILE A 61 -5.35 4.15 -3.18
N TYR A 62 -4.34 4.79 -3.77
CA TYR A 62 -3.37 4.10 -4.65
C TYR A 62 -2.59 3.04 -3.89
N TYR A 63 -2.06 3.38 -2.71
CA TYR A 63 -1.30 2.45 -1.88
C TYR A 63 -2.18 1.37 -1.27
N LEU A 64 -3.42 1.67 -0.89
CA LEU A 64 -4.38 0.68 -0.42
C LEU A 64 -4.71 -0.35 -1.51
N ASN A 65 -4.90 0.09 -2.77
CA ASN A 65 -5.09 -0.83 -3.90
C ASN A 65 -3.84 -1.69 -4.16
N LEU A 66 -2.65 -1.11 -4.04
CA LEU A 66 -1.40 -1.88 -4.18
C LEU A 66 -1.28 -2.92 -3.07
N PHE A 67 -1.56 -2.52 -1.82
CA PHE A 67 -1.55 -3.39 -0.66
C PHE A 67 -2.53 -4.57 -0.83
N GLN A 68 -3.77 -4.32 -1.26
CA GLN A 68 -4.73 -5.38 -1.56
C GLN A 68 -4.22 -6.37 -2.61
N LYS A 69 -3.52 -5.89 -3.65
CA LYS A 69 -2.90 -6.79 -4.64
C LYS A 69 -1.75 -7.63 -4.06
N ILE A 70 -0.96 -7.06 -3.15
CA ILE A 70 0.12 -7.77 -2.46
C ILE A 70 -0.47 -8.84 -1.53
N ARG A 71 -1.54 -8.51 -0.78
CA ARG A 71 -2.26 -9.45 0.08
C ARG A 71 -2.74 -10.68 -0.67
N ASN A 72 -3.31 -10.47 -1.85
CA ASN A 72 -3.84 -11.55 -2.69
C ASN A 72 -2.76 -12.35 -3.45
N ALA A 73 -1.48 -11.96 -3.35
CA ALA A 73 -0.37 -12.70 -3.93
C ALA A 73 0.26 -13.64 -2.89
N PRO A 74 0.78 -14.83 -3.27
CA PRO A 74 1.57 -15.66 -2.38
C PRO A 74 2.92 -14.98 -2.04
N ALA A 75 3.52 -15.32 -0.90
CA ALA A 75 4.79 -14.75 -0.46
C ALA A 75 5.91 -14.83 -1.52
N SER A 76 6.03 -15.96 -2.21
CA SER A 76 7.00 -16.16 -3.31
C SER A 76 6.85 -15.13 -4.43
N ARG A 77 5.63 -14.81 -4.82
CA ARG A 77 5.39 -13.81 -5.87
C ARG A 77 5.79 -12.40 -5.42
N VAL A 78 5.65 -12.09 -4.12
CA VAL A 78 6.02 -10.79 -3.55
C VAL A 78 7.54 -10.62 -3.53
N THR A 79 8.29 -11.69 -3.27
CA THR A 79 9.76 -11.69 -3.27
C THR A 79 10.36 -11.78 -4.67
N GLU A 80 9.67 -12.36 -5.65
CA GLU A 80 10.23 -12.54 -7.00
C GLU A 80 9.93 -11.38 -7.96
N LYS A 81 8.74 -10.77 -7.86
CA LYS A 81 8.26 -9.83 -8.88
C LYS A 81 7.63 -8.59 -8.28
N ARG A 82 7.95 -7.45 -8.89
CA ARG A 82 7.32 -6.16 -8.56
C ARG A 82 5.84 -6.16 -8.94
N ILE A 83 4.98 -6.09 -7.92
CA ILE A 83 3.53 -5.91 -8.07
C ILE A 83 3.24 -4.43 -8.32
N ARG A 84 2.37 -4.15 -9.30
CA ARG A 84 2.01 -2.78 -9.70
C ARG A 84 0.51 -2.62 -9.91
N VAL A 85 0.03 -1.39 -9.72
CA VAL A 85 -1.31 -0.96 -10.12
C VAL A 85 -1.22 -0.36 -11.53
N PRO A 86 -1.99 -0.86 -12.52
CA PRO A 86 -2.01 -0.31 -13.88
C PRO A 86 -2.44 1.15 -13.91
N ASN A 87 -1.94 1.91 -14.89
CA ASN A 87 -2.26 3.34 -15.02
C ASN A 87 -3.75 3.60 -15.26
N SER A 88 -4.44 2.73 -16.00
CA SER A 88 -5.90 2.80 -16.17
C SER A 88 -6.65 2.72 -14.85
N ARG A 89 -6.21 1.83 -13.94
CA ARG A 89 -6.78 1.73 -12.60
C ARG A 89 -6.46 2.95 -11.75
N LYS A 90 -5.24 3.49 -11.82
CA LYS A 90 -4.89 4.75 -11.14
C LYS A 90 -5.79 5.90 -11.60
N LEU A 91 -6.01 6.02 -12.91
CA LEU A 91 -6.88 7.04 -13.48
C LEU A 91 -8.33 6.91 -12.97
N TYR A 92 -8.89 5.69 -12.94
CA TYR A 92 -10.20 5.44 -12.33
C TYR A 92 -10.24 5.84 -10.84
N LEU A 93 -9.20 5.51 -10.08
CA LEU A 93 -9.10 5.85 -8.66
C LEU A 93 -8.99 7.37 -8.44
N LEU A 94 -8.30 8.08 -9.34
CA LEU A 94 -8.26 9.55 -9.36
C LEU A 94 -9.66 10.13 -9.53
N PHE A 95 -10.38 9.73 -10.58
CA PHE A 95 -11.72 10.24 -10.84
C PHE A 95 -12.69 9.96 -9.69
N SER A 96 -12.69 8.73 -9.17
CA SER A 96 -13.56 8.37 -8.04
C SER A 96 -13.20 9.10 -6.74
N SER A 97 -11.92 9.34 -6.47
CA SER A 97 -11.47 10.11 -5.30
C SER A 97 -11.83 11.59 -5.41
N ALA A 98 -11.67 12.18 -6.60
CA ALA A 98 -12.06 13.55 -6.88
C ALA A 98 -13.57 13.75 -6.67
N LEU A 99 -14.40 12.83 -7.17
CA LEU A 99 -15.86 12.89 -7.01
C LEU A 99 -16.29 12.78 -5.54
N ARG A 100 -15.70 11.86 -4.76
CA ARG A 100 -16.00 11.75 -3.33
C ARG A 100 -15.65 13.03 -2.57
N ASN A 101 -14.49 13.61 -2.87
CA ASN A 101 -14.04 14.86 -2.25
C ASN A 101 -14.95 16.05 -2.62
N SER A 102 -15.33 16.18 -3.90
CA SER A 102 -16.21 17.28 -4.34
C SER A 102 -17.60 17.21 -3.71
N LEU A 103 -18.08 16.01 -3.40
CA LEU A 103 -19.36 15.76 -2.72
C LEU A 103 -19.26 15.84 -1.18
N ASN A 104 -18.09 16.20 -0.62
CA ASN A 104 -17.81 16.16 0.83
C ASN A 104 -18.14 14.81 1.49
N LEU A 105 -17.92 13.70 0.78
CA LEU A 105 -18.14 12.33 1.29
C LEU A 105 -16.88 11.74 1.96
N LEU A 106 -15.89 12.58 2.25
CA LEU A 106 -14.63 12.25 2.94
C LEU A 106 -14.59 12.91 4.31
#